data_AF-A0A8S1F3E6-F1
#
_entry.id   AF-A0A8S1F3E6-F1
#
_cell.length_a   1.000
_cell.length_b   1.000
_cell.length_c   1.000
_cell.angle_alpha   90.00
_cell.angle_beta   90.00
_cell.angle_gamma   90.00
#
_symmetry.space_group_name_H-M   'P 1'
#
loop_
_entity.id
_entity.type
_entity.pdbx_description
1 polymer ?
#
loop_
_entity_poly.entity_id
_entity_poly.type
_entity_poly.pdbx_seq_one_letter_code
_entity_poly.pdbx_strand_id
1 'polypeptide(L)' 'MLKFAESEEAEKLKKAEIHVVVDEIKQIGDVVIDRTRLTMKVENFETSGWSLTIWIKEDGQWKIRNTCTTFRAPKPDCQK' A
#
# COMPACT_ATOMS: atom_id res chain seq x y z
N MET A 1 -18.96 -7.73 10.06
CA MET A 1 -18.68 -6.28 10.06
C MET A 1 -17.63 -6.04 11.13
N LEU A 2 -16.35 -5.85 10.76
CA LEU A 2 -15.27 -5.60 11.71
C LEU A 2 -15.46 -4.18 12.28
N LYS A 3 -15.71 -4.08 13.59
CA LYS A 3 -15.72 -2.79 14.31
C LYS A 3 -14.27 -2.41 14.57
N PHE A 4 -13.77 -1.39 13.86
CA PHE A 4 -12.52 -0.73 14.23
C PHE A 4 -12.75 0.04 15.53
N ALA A 5 -11.75 0.09 16.42
CA ALA A 5 -11.82 0.85 17.66
C ALA A 5 -11.91 2.35 17.33
N GLU A 6 -13.05 2.97 17.62
CA GLU A 6 -13.28 4.40 17.47
C GLU A 6 -12.54 5.13 18.60
N SER A 7 -11.31 5.59 18.33
CA SER A 7 -10.60 6.54 19.20
C SER A 7 -10.55 7.92 18.52
N GLU A 8 -10.50 9.01 19.30
CA GLU A 8 -10.25 10.37 18.77
C GLU A 8 -8.95 10.44 17.94
N GLU A 9 -8.01 9.53 18.18
CA GLU A 9 -6.79 9.40 17.37
C GLU A 9 -7.07 8.79 15.97
N ALA A 10 -8.09 7.93 15.85
CA ALA A 10 -8.52 7.38 14.57
C ALA A 10 -9.24 8.43 13.70
N GLU A 11 -9.94 9.41 14.30
CA GLU A 11 -10.50 10.55 13.55
C GLU A 11 -9.43 11.48 12.97
N LYS A 12 -8.25 11.58 13.62
CA LYS A 12 -7.10 12.34 13.11
C LYS A 12 -6.40 11.67 11.92
N LEU A 13 -6.71 10.39 11.63
CA LEU A 13 -6.32 9.74 10.38
C LEU A 13 -7.19 10.32 9.27
N LYS A 14 -6.81 11.49 8.75
CA LYS A 14 -7.34 12.04 7.50
C LYS A 14 -7.42 10.89 6.50
N LYS A 15 -8.62 10.64 5.95
CA LYS A 15 -8.88 9.52 5.04
C LYS A 15 -8.03 9.69 3.79
N ALA A 16 -6.83 9.11 3.81
CA ALA A 16 -6.02 8.95 2.62
C ALA A 16 -6.78 8.01 1.68
N GLU A 17 -7.07 8.47 0.47
CA GLU A 17 -7.60 7.59 -0.56
C GLU A 17 -6.41 6.87 -1.19
N ILE A 18 -6.36 5.55 -1.06
CA ILE A 18 -5.31 4.71 -1.65
C ILE A 18 -5.96 3.85 -2.72
N HIS A 19 -5.54 4.07 -3.96
CA HIS A 19 -5.87 3.21 -5.10
C HIS A 19 -4.70 2.27 -5.37
N VAL A 20 -4.99 0.98 -5.44
CA VAL A 20 -4.00 -0.09 -5.67
C VAL A 20 -4.35 -0.82 -6.94
N VAL A 21 -3.38 -0.93 -7.85
CA VAL A 21 -3.48 -1.73 -9.07
C VAL A 21 -2.44 -2.83 -9.01
N VAL A 22 -2.89 -4.08 -9.07
CA VAL A 22 -1.99 -5.23 -9.17
C VAL A 22 -1.56 -5.40 -10.62
N ASP A 23 -0.26 -5.26 -10.88
CA ASP A 23 0.31 -5.40 -12.21
C ASP A 23 0.71 -6.85 -12.51
N GLU A 24 1.24 -7.54 -11.51
CA GLU A 24 1.74 -8.91 -11.65
C GLU A 24 1.59 -9.68 -10.35
N ILE A 25 1.26 -10.97 -10.47
CA ILE A 25 1.31 -11.95 -9.39
C ILE A 25 2.13 -13.14 -9.89
N LYS A 26 3.16 -13.51 -9.14
CA LYS A 26 4.00 -14.67 -9.41
C LYS A 26 4.03 -15.59 -8.19
N GLN A 27 3.66 -16.86 -8.39
CA GLN A 27 3.71 -17.87 -7.34
C GLN A 27 4.90 -18.82 -7.54
N ILE A 28 5.61 -19.12 -6.45
CA ILE A 28 6.73 -20.06 -6.39
C ILE A 28 6.52 -20.95 -5.15
N GLY A 29 5.85 -22.09 -5.32
CA GLY A 29 5.44 -22.95 -4.21
C GLY A 29 4.50 -22.23 -3.24
N ASP A 30 4.86 -22.20 -1.95
CA ASP A 30 4.13 -21.50 -0.88
C ASP A 30 4.57 -20.04 -0.69
N VAL A 31 5.23 -19.46 -1.71
CA VAL A 31 5.58 -18.04 -1.77
C VAL A 31 4.83 -17.39 -2.93
N VAL A 32 4.19 -16.25 -2.67
CA VAL A 32 3.59 -15.40 -3.70
C VAL A 32 4.27 -14.04 -3.68
N ILE A 33 4.62 -13.53 -4.86
CA ILE A 33 5.19 -12.20 -5.03
C ILE A 33 4.19 -11.41 -5.87
N ASP A 34 3.71 -10.28 -5.36
CA ASP A 34 2.96 -9.32 -6.16
C ASP A 34 3.80 -8.06 -6.42
N ARG A 35 3.50 -7.43 -7.55
CA ARG A 35 3.92 -6.07 -7.86
C ARG A 35 2.69 -5.22 -8.09
N THR A 36 2.60 -4.11 -7.37
CA THR A 36 1.47 -3.19 -7.45
C THR A 36 1.93 -1.77 -7.73
N ARG A 37 1.08 -1.01 -8.42
CA ARG A 37 1.12 0.44 -8.49
C ARG A 37 0.17 1.02 -7.46
N LEU A 38 0.61 2.09 -6.81
CA LEU A 38 -0.13 2.79 -5.78
C LEU A 38 -0.38 4.22 -6.25
N THR A 39 -1.58 4.73 -6.05
CA THR A 39 -1.89 6.16 -6.06
C THR A 39 -2.47 6.51 -4.72
N MET A 40 -1.87 7.47 -4.02
CA MET A 40 -2.32 7.94 -2.71
C MET A 40 -2.65 9.41 -2.78
N LYS A 41 -3.86 9.77 -2.32
CA LYS A 41 -4.33 11.15 -2.22
C LYS A 41 -4.59 11.48 -0.76
N VAL A 42 -3.95 12.55 -0.28
CA VAL A 42 -4.12 13.09 1.08
C VAL A 42 -4.29 14.61 0.95
N GLU A 43 -5.52 15.08 1.14
CA GLU A 43 -5.87 16.51 1.00
C GLU A 43 -5.35 17.13 -0.30
N ASN A 44 -4.35 18.02 -0.20
CA ASN A 44 -3.74 18.75 -1.31
C ASN A 44 -2.49 18.07 -1.88
N PHE A 45 -2.23 16.82 -1.47
CA PHE A 45 -1.08 16.04 -1.90
C PHE A 45 -1.53 14.76 -2.60
N GLU A 46 -1.06 14.58 -3.83
CA GLU A 46 -1.21 13.33 -4.58
C GLU A 46 0.18 12.78 -4.90
N THR A 47 0.40 11.51 -4.58
CA THR A 47 1.62 10.79 -4.96
C THR A 47 1.28 9.45 -5.58
N SER A 48 2.22 8.93 -6.36
CA SER A 48 2.16 7.60 -6.91
C SER A 48 3.43 6.84 -6.57
N GLY A 49 3.31 5.52 -6.48
CA GLY A 49 4.38 4.65 -6.06
C GLY A 49 4.23 3.25 -6.61
N TRP A 50 5.13 2.39 -6.16
CA TRP A 50 5.13 0.96 -6.43
C TRP A 50 5.37 0.21 -5.15
N SER A 51 4.73 -0.96 -5.04
CA SER A 51 5.03 -1.92 -3.98
C SER A 51 5.36 -3.27 -4.60
N LEU A 52 6.37 -3.93 -4.03
CA LEU A 52 6.63 -5.35 -4.23
C LEU A 52 6.36 -6.05 -2.89
N THR A 53 5.42 -6.99 -2.90
CA THR A 53 5.00 -7.69 -1.68
C THR A 53 5.32 -9.16 -1.80
N ILE A 54 5.99 -9.71 -0.80
CA ILE A 54 6.25 -11.15 -0.67
C ILE A 54 5.30 -11.69 0.39
N TRP A 55 4.47 -12.64 -0.02
CA TRP A 55 3.58 -13.42 0.82
C TRP A 55 4.14 -14.82 1.02
N ILE A 56 3.98 -15.34 2.22
CA ILE A 56 4.26 -16.75 2.53
C ILE A 56 3.02 -17.37 3.14
N LYS A 57 2.86 -18.67 2.92
CA LYS A 57 1.81 -19.46 3.56
C LYS A 57 2.34 -20.10 4.84
N GLU A 58 1.73 -19.79 5.97
CA GLU A 58 2.00 -20.45 7.26
C GLU A 58 0.67 -20.90 7.86
N ASP A 59 0.61 -22.15 8.34
CA ASP A 59 -0.59 -22.75 8.93
C ASP A 59 -1.86 -22.62 8.05
N GLY A 60 -1.66 -22.72 6.73
CA GLY A 60 -2.73 -22.62 5.74
C GLY A 60 -3.17 -21.20 5.40
N GLN A 61 -2.61 -20.17 6.04
CA GLN A 61 -2.97 -18.76 5.85
C GLN A 61 -1.85 -17.97 5.18
N TRP A 62 -2.21 -17.09 4.24
CA TRP A 62 -1.26 -16.18 3.61
C TRP A 62 -0.97 -15.00 4.52
N LYS A 63 0.32 -14.69 4.69
CA LYS A 63 0.76 -13.49 5.40
C LYS A 63 1.82 -12.75 4.60
N ILE A 64 1.84 -11.43 4.75
CA ILE A 64 2.92 -10.60 4.22
C ILE A 64 4.19 -10.91 5.02
N ARG A 65 5.23 -11.39 4.34
CA ARG A 65 6.56 -11.60 4.93
C ARG A 65 7.42 -10.35 4.80
N ASN A 66 7.32 -9.67 3.67
CA ASN A 66 8.05 -8.44 3.37
C ASN A 66 7.25 -7.60 2.37
N THR A 67 7.34 -6.28 2.52
CA THR A 67 6.84 -5.32 1.54
C THR A 67 7.91 -4.26 1.35
N CYS A 68 8.23 -3.97 0.10
CA CYS A 68 9.04 -2.82 -0.27
C CYS A 68 8.16 -1.83 -1.04
N THR A 69 7.84 -0.71 -0.41
CA THR A 69 7.00 0.34 -1.00
C THR A 69 7.84 1.58 -1.24
N THR A 70 7.78 2.10 -2.46
CA THR A 70 8.45 3.34 -2.86
C THR A 70 7.42 4.31 -3.42
N PHE A 71 7.52 5.57 -3.01
CA PHE A 71 6.73 6.65 -3.58
C PHE A 71 7.63 7.54 -4.42
N ARG A 72 7.09 8.08 -5.51
CA ARG A 72 7.78 9.12 -6.25
C ARG A 72 7.93 10.33 -5.32
N ALA A 73 9.15 10.85 -5.26
CA ALA A 73 9.39 12.12 -4.60
C ALA A 73 8.47 13.19 -5.21
N PRO A 74 7.95 14.13 -4.41
CA PRO A 74 7.29 15.30 -4.96
C PRO A 74 8.25 15.93 -5.97
N LYS A 75 7.78 16.22 -7.19
CA LYS A 75 8.56 17.13 -8.04
C LYS A 75 8.63 18.44 -7.25
N PRO A 76 9.81 19.02 -7.00
CA PRO A 76 9.85 20.38 -6.52
C PRO A 76 9.09 21.19 -7.56
N ASP A 77 7.96 21.79 -7.17
CA ASP A 77 7.30 22.75 -8.01
C ASP A 77 8.37 23.77 -8.40
N CYS A 78 8.60 23.96 -9.69
CA CYS A 78 9.27 25.17 -10.16
C CYS A 78 8.41 26.31 -9.64
N GLN A 79 8.77 26.85 -8.48
CA GLN A 79 8.21 28.07 -7.92
C GLN A 79 8.35 29.12 -9.02
N LYS A 80 7.22 29.41 -9.68
CA LYS A 80 7.07 30.56 -10.56
C LYS A 80 6.57 31.73 -9.72
#